data_AF-A0A8D2I3Q4-F1
#
_entry.id   AF-A0A8D2I3Q4-F1
#
_cell.length_a   1.000
_cell.length_b   1.000
_cell.length_c   1.000
_cell.angle_alpha   90.00
_cell.angle_beta   90.00
_cell.angle_gamma   90.00
#
_symmetry.space_group_name_H-M   'P 1'
#
loop_
_entity.id
_entity.type
_entity.pdbx_description
1 polymer ?
#
loop_
_entity_poly.entity_id
_entity_poly.type
_entity_poly.pdbx_seq_one_letter_code
_entity_poly.pdbx_strand_id
1 'polypeptide(L)'
;MAVFKKLKLLLWKNFILKKRRILMTVLEILMPLLFSAVVLYLRFNSVPRKRAATNYSAIDVSSLPDFFHQFPVKNKFQLVYIPSKSETLKALTEMVEDTFDVEFEVLGFSSVPVFESYIINDPKAFYILVGIVFDHNFNDSREPLPLGVKYNLHFSYIQRNFASMKHTSLQENSEGWCTSFLYPPNLSYEPREFAFTDGGIPGEEIQKVELP
;
A
#
# COMPACT_ATOMS: atom_id res chain seq x y z
N MET A 1 46.73 -22.33 53.46
CA MET A 1 47.66 -22.63 52.34
C MET A 1 47.21 -23.80 51.43
N ALA A 2 46.64 -24.89 51.96
CA ALA A 2 46.23 -26.06 51.17
C ALA A 2 45.07 -25.80 50.18
N VAL A 3 44.11 -24.94 50.54
CA VAL A 3 42.95 -24.60 49.70
C VAL A 3 43.37 -23.90 48.40
N PHE A 4 44.33 -22.97 48.47
CA PHE A 4 44.89 -22.30 47.30
C PHE A 4 45.65 -23.26 46.37
N LYS A 5 46.38 -24.25 46.93
CA LYS A 5 47.03 -25.30 46.13
C LYS A 5 45.99 -26.16 45.39
N LYS A 6 44.89 -26.52 46.06
CA LYS A 6 43.76 -27.25 45.44
C LYS A 6 43.07 -26.41 44.35
N LEU A 7 42.79 -25.14 44.62
CA LEU A 7 42.20 -24.20 43.65
C LEU A 7 43.08 -24.05 42.39
N LYS A 8 44.40 -23.89 42.58
CA LYS A 8 45.37 -23.80 41.48
C LYS A 8 45.36 -25.07 40.63
N LEU A 9 45.31 -26.24 41.26
CA LEU A 9 45.26 -27.53 40.56
C LEU A 9 43.96 -27.69 39.75
N LEU A 10 42.83 -27.24 40.31
CA LEU A 10 41.53 -27.26 39.62
C LEU A 10 41.52 -26.31 38.41
N LEU A 11 42.03 -25.09 38.55
CA LEU A 11 42.17 -24.14 37.44
C LEU A 11 43.09 -24.68 36.34
N TRP A 12 44.22 -25.30 36.71
CA TRP A 12 45.15 -25.92 35.77
C TRP A 12 44.49 -27.07 35.01
N LYS A 13 43.75 -27.93 35.72
CA LYS A 13 42.98 -29.03 35.10
C LYS A 13 41.93 -28.48 34.12
N ASN A 14 41.15 -27.47 34.53
CA ASN A 14 40.13 -26.86 33.69
C ASN A 14 40.73 -26.15 32.47
N PHE A 15 41.88 -25.48 32.64
CA PHE A 15 42.61 -24.86 31.54
C PHE A 15 43.11 -25.88 30.52
N ILE A 16 43.69 -27.00 30.97
CA ILE A 16 44.11 -28.10 30.07
C ILE A 16 42.91 -28.70 29.33
N LEU A 17 41.78 -28.89 30.03
CA LEU A 17 40.56 -29.42 29.43
C LEU A 17 40.03 -28.48 28.33
N LYS A 18 40.03 -27.16 28.60
CA LYS A 18 39.62 -26.12 27.64
C LYS A 18 40.60 -26.00 26.47
N LYS A 19 41.91 -26.11 26.72
CA LYS A 19 42.97 -26.15 25.69
C LYS A 19 42.87 -27.34 24.75
N ARG A 20 42.26 -28.47 25.15
CA ARG A 20 42.04 -29.63 24.26
C ARG A 20 40.75 -29.50 23.42
N ARG A 21 39.89 -28.52 23.72
CA ARG A 21 38.67 -28.18 22.97
C ARG A 21 38.78 -26.75 22.39
N ILE A 22 39.83 -26.52 21.60
CA ILE A 22 40.15 -25.20 21.00
C ILE A 22 38.98 -24.69 20.16
N LEU A 23 38.40 -25.54 19.30
CA LEU A 23 37.28 -25.16 18.44
C LEU A 23 36.09 -24.61 19.24
N MET A 24 35.72 -25.25 20.36
CA MET A 24 34.63 -24.78 21.22
C MET A 24 34.98 -23.45 21.91
N THR A 25 36.23 -23.27 22.35
CA THR A 25 36.65 -22.02 23.00
C THR A 25 36.71 -20.85 22.00
N VAL A 26 37.14 -21.12 20.77
CA VAL A 26 37.11 -20.13 19.68
C VAL A 26 35.68 -19.74 19.35
N LEU A 27 34.77 -20.72 19.24
CA LEU A 27 33.35 -20.44 19.00
C LEU A 27 32.73 -19.62 20.14
N GLU A 28 33.05 -19.94 21.40
CA GLU A 28 32.59 -19.25 22.60
C GLU A 28 33.02 -17.76 22.62
N ILE A 29 34.18 -17.44 22.05
CA ILE A 29 34.67 -16.05 21.93
C ILE A 29 34.13 -15.38 20.66
N LEU A 30 34.00 -16.13 19.56
CA LEU A 30 33.53 -15.60 18.29
C LEU A 30 32.05 -15.22 18.34
N MET A 31 31.22 -15.98 19.06
CA MET A 31 29.79 -15.72 19.20
C MET A 31 29.46 -14.31 19.74
N PRO A 32 29.97 -13.87 20.90
CA PRO A 32 29.70 -12.52 21.40
C PRO A 32 30.30 -11.44 20.51
N LEU A 33 31.42 -11.73 19.82
CA LEU A 33 32.04 -10.78 18.88
C LEU A 33 31.18 -10.60 17.62
N LEU A 34 30.66 -11.69 17.06
CA LEU A 34 29.76 -11.67 15.92
C LEU A 34 28.45 -10.96 16.27
N PHE A 35 27.86 -11.27 17.43
CA PHE A 35 26.67 -10.57 17.90
C PHE A 35 26.92 -9.06 18.04
N SER A 36 28.05 -8.67 18.64
CA SER A 36 28.43 -7.27 18.77
C SER A 36 28.63 -6.59 17.41
N ALA A 37 29.25 -7.28 16.45
CA ALA A 37 29.44 -6.78 15.09
C ALA A 37 28.10 -6.57 14.36
N VAL A 38 27.16 -7.51 14.48
CA VAL A 38 25.80 -7.39 13.92
C VAL A 38 25.07 -6.19 14.52
N VAL A 39 25.10 -6.04 15.85
CA VAL A 39 24.44 -4.91 16.52
C VAL A 39 25.05 -3.57 16.10
N LEU A 40 26.38 -3.49 16.02
CA LEU A 40 27.07 -2.28 15.53
C LEU A 40 26.70 -1.98 14.09
N TYR A 41 26.69 -2.98 13.22
CA TYR A 41 26.28 -2.83 11.82
C TYR A 41 24.86 -2.28 11.71
N LEU A 42 23.89 -2.87 12.44
CA LEU A 42 22.51 -2.40 12.46
C LEU A 42 22.42 -0.96 12.98
N ARG A 43 23.18 -0.63 14.04
CA ARG A 43 23.22 0.72 14.61
C ARG A 43 23.76 1.74 13.63
N PHE A 44 24.84 1.42 12.91
CA PHE A 44 25.41 2.31 11.88
C PHE A 44 24.45 2.57 10.73
N ASN A 45 23.67 1.56 10.32
CA ASN A 45 22.67 1.72 9.28
C ASN A 45 21.41 2.48 9.77
N SER A 46 21.14 2.49 11.08
CA SER A 46 19.95 3.13 11.66
C SER A 46 20.20 4.54 12.21
N VAL A 47 21.38 5.14 11.95
CA VAL A 47 21.69 6.49 12.45
C VAL A 47 20.78 7.52 11.77
N PRO A 48 20.00 8.32 12.52
CA PRO A 48 19.13 9.34 11.94
C PRO A 48 19.95 10.37 11.14
N ARG A 49 19.56 10.59 9.89
CA ARG A 49 20.16 11.63 9.04
C ARG A 49 19.35 12.92 9.16
N LYS A 50 20.01 14.03 9.49
CA LYS A 50 19.39 15.36 9.43
C LYS A 50 19.25 15.76 7.96
N ARG A 51 18.03 16.05 7.52
CA ARG A 51 17.72 16.59 6.18
C ARG A 51 17.02 17.95 6.33
N ALA A 52 17.16 18.79 5.31
CA ALA A 52 16.44 20.07 5.26
C ALA A 52 14.93 19.83 5.07
N ALA A 53 14.13 20.83 5.45
CA ALA A 53 12.70 20.80 5.22
C ALA A 53 12.41 20.66 3.72
N THR A 54 11.48 19.78 3.37
CA THR A 54 11.07 19.50 2.00
C THR A 54 9.73 20.18 1.77
N ASN A 55 9.66 21.03 0.76
CA ASN A 55 8.41 21.69 0.37
C ASN A 55 7.84 20.97 -0.84
N TYR A 56 6.65 20.41 -0.70
CA TYR A 56 5.90 19.82 -1.79
C TYR A 56 5.01 20.88 -2.44
N SER A 57 4.92 20.88 -3.76
CA SER A 57 3.97 21.72 -4.48
C SER A 57 2.55 21.23 -4.26
N ALA A 58 1.58 22.14 -4.37
CA ALA A 58 0.18 21.74 -4.39
C ALA A 58 -0.09 20.81 -5.58
N ILE A 59 -0.85 19.74 -5.33
CA ILE A 59 -1.30 18.82 -6.38
C ILE A 59 -2.43 19.50 -7.14
N ASP A 60 -2.31 19.53 -8.47
CA ASP A 60 -3.40 19.98 -9.33
C ASP A 60 -4.48 18.89 -9.37
N VAL A 61 -5.69 19.28 -9.00
CA VAL A 61 -6.88 18.40 -9.00
C VAL A 61 -7.76 18.61 -10.23
N SER A 62 -7.39 19.58 -11.10
CA SER A 62 -8.16 19.90 -12.30
C SER A 62 -7.89 18.91 -13.44
N SER A 63 -6.71 18.30 -13.48
CA SER A 63 -6.32 17.29 -14.47
C SER A 63 -6.32 15.89 -13.88
N LEU A 64 -6.63 14.89 -14.71
CA LEU A 64 -6.42 13.51 -14.34
C LEU A 64 -4.91 13.20 -14.24
N PRO A 65 -4.50 12.31 -13.31
CA PRO A 65 -3.12 11.84 -13.24
C PRO A 65 -2.62 11.21 -14.56
N ASP A 66 -1.32 11.37 -14.84
CA ASP A 66 -0.67 10.90 -16.08
C ASP A 66 -0.92 9.42 -16.42
N PHE A 67 -1.13 8.57 -15.41
CA PHE A 67 -1.38 7.15 -15.65
C PHE A 67 -2.65 6.90 -16.46
N PHE A 68 -3.67 7.77 -16.39
CA PHE A 68 -4.89 7.63 -17.19
C PHE A 68 -4.62 7.81 -18.70
N HIS A 69 -3.60 8.59 -19.05
CA HIS A 69 -3.22 8.84 -20.45
C HIS A 69 -2.27 7.75 -21.00
N GLN A 70 -1.48 7.11 -20.13
CA GLN A 70 -0.47 6.11 -20.53
C GLN A 70 -1.00 4.67 -20.55
N PHE A 71 -2.00 4.35 -19.73
CA PHE A 71 -2.50 2.97 -19.54
C PHE A 71 -3.63 2.44 -20.44
N PRO A 72 -4.33 3.20 -21.30
CA PRO A 72 -5.43 2.63 -22.10
C PRO A 72 -4.89 1.95 -23.38
N VAL A 73 -4.02 0.96 -23.23
CA VAL A 73 -3.42 0.26 -24.40
C VAL A 73 -4.35 -0.85 -24.94
N LYS A 74 -5.30 -1.34 -24.13
CA LYS A 74 -6.22 -2.44 -24.50
C LYS A 74 -7.70 -2.16 -24.31
N ASN A 75 -8.10 -1.49 -23.22
CA ASN A 75 -9.49 -1.14 -22.92
C ASN A 75 -9.57 0.28 -22.35
N LYS A 76 -10.75 0.89 -22.45
CA LYS A 76 -11.10 2.15 -21.81
C LYS A 76 -11.31 1.93 -20.31
N PHE A 77 -11.05 2.96 -19.52
CA PHE A 77 -11.44 2.94 -18.11
C PHE A 77 -12.97 2.93 -17.99
N GLN A 78 -13.50 2.41 -16.90
CA GLN A 78 -14.93 2.22 -16.71
C GLN A 78 -15.44 3.04 -15.53
N LEU A 79 -16.56 3.73 -15.75
CA LEU A 79 -17.31 4.43 -14.72
C LEU A 79 -18.63 3.71 -14.49
N VAL A 80 -18.89 3.31 -13.25
CA VAL A 80 -20.04 2.45 -12.94
C VAL A 80 -21.12 3.23 -12.19
N TYR A 81 -22.38 3.02 -12.55
CA TYR A 81 -23.54 3.57 -11.83
C TYR A 81 -24.50 2.48 -11.36
N ILE A 82 -25.07 2.67 -10.17
CA ILE A 82 -25.96 1.70 -9.50
C ILE A 82 -27.10 2.46 -8.81
N PRO A 83 -28.39 2.11 -9.03
CA PRO A 83 -28.88 0.97 -9.84
C PRO A 83 -29.02 1.29 -11.34
N SER A 84 -28.81 0.29 -12.20
CA SER A 84 -28.83 0.42 -13.67
C SER A 84 -30.19 0.71 -14.29
N LYS A 85 -31.26 0.60 -13.51
CA LYS A 85 -32.65 0.76 -13.97
C LYS A 85 -32.96 2.21 -14.42
N SER A 86 -32.24 3.20 -13.89
CA SER A 86 -32.50 4.61 -14.17
C SER A 86 -31.70 5.12 -15.37
N GLU A 87 -32.41 5.61 -16.39
CA GLU A 87 -31.82 6.35 -17.52
C GLU A 87 -31.25 7.69 -17.06
N THR A 88 -31.87 8.32 -16.06
CA THR A 88 -31.37 9.56 -15.44
C THR A 88 -29.98 9.38 -14.85
N LEU A 89 -29.73 8.26 -14.15
CA LEU A 89 -28.40 7.95 -13.60
C LEU A 89 -27.36 7.69 -14.69
N LYS A 90 -27.77 7.03 -15.78
CA LYS A 90 -26.91 6.81 -16.93
C LYS A 90 -26.47 8.15 -17.53
N ALA A 91 -27.42 9.03 -17.85
CA ALA A 91 -27.14 10.35 -18.42
C ALA A 91 -26.28 11.23 -17.50
N LEU A 92 -26.52 11.17 -16.18
CA LEU A 92 -25.68 11.86 -15.20
C LEU A 92 -24.24 11.34 -15.23
N THR A 93 -24.07 10.02 -15.33
CA THR A 93 -22.75 9.38 -15.34
C THR A 93 -22.01 9.66 -16.64
N GLU A 94 -22.71 9.72 -17.77
CA GLU A 94 -22.18 10.17 -19.07
C GLU A 94 -21.77 11.66 -19.02
N MET A 95 -22.54 12.52 -18.37
CA MET A 95 -22.14 13.93 -18.17
C MET A 95 -20.87 14.07 -17.31
N VAL A 96 -20.70 13.19 -16.31
CA VAL A 96 -19.48 13.14 -15.50
C VAL A 96 -18.30 12.64 -16.35
N GLU A 97 -18.54 11.68 -17.24
CA GLU A 97 -17.55 11.19 -18.20
C GLU A 97 -17.06 12.30 -19.14
N ASP A 98 -17.97 13.11 -19.69
CA ASP A 98 -17.66 14.27 -20.53
C ASP A 98 -16.80 15.35 -19.82
N THR A 99 -16.75 15.34 -18.49
CA THR A 99 -15.92 16.28 -17.71
C THR A 99 -14.44 15.89 -17.74
N PHE A 100 -14.12 14.63 -18.06
CA PHE A 100 -12.76 14.14 -18.14
C PHE A 100 -12.20 14.24 -19.56
N ASP A 101 -10.90 14.53 -19.69
CA ASP A 101 -10.20 14.56 -20.99
C ASP A 101 -9.92 13.15 -21.56
N VAL A 102 -10.23 12.10 -20.80
CA VAL A 102 -10.03 10.70 -21.18
C VAL A 102 -11.39 10.03 -21.33
N GLU A 103 -11.58 9.27 -22.39
CA GLU A 103 -12.84 8.56 -22.66
C GLU A 103 -13.03 7.38 -21.68
N PHE A 104 -14.18 7.35 -20.98
CA PHE A 104 -14.57 6.24 -20.11
C PHE A 104 -15.75 5.46 -20.71
N GLU A 105 -15.81 4.16 -20.43
CA GLU A 105 -16.97 3.33 -20.69
C GLU A 105 -17.92 3.39 -19.49
N VAL A 106 -19.14 3.88 -19.71
CA VAL A 106 -20.18 3.96 -18.67
C VAL A 106 -20.93 2.63 -18.56
N LEU A 107 -20.91 2.00 -17.39
CA LEU A 107 -21.54 0.71 -17.13
C LEU A 107 -22.58 0.79 -16.01
N GLY A 108 -23.75 0.22 -16.23
CA GLY A 108 -24.81 0.12 -15.22
C GLY A 108 -24.86 -1.26 -14.57
N PHE A 109 -24.89 -1.32 -13.24
CA PHE A 109 -25.18 -2.57 -12.51
C PHE A 109 -26.49 -2.48 -11.73
N SER A 110 -27.23 -3.59 -11.66
CA SER A 110 -28.56 -3.62 -11.04
C SER A 110 -28.51 -3.44 -9.52
N SER A 111 -27.46 -3.94 -8.86
CA SER A 111 -27.28 -3.85 -7.41
C SER A 111 -25.81 -3.95 -7.01
N VAL A 112 -25.51 -3.53 -5.78
CA VAL A 112 -24.15 -3.56 -5.21
C VAL A 112 -23.55 -4.98 -5.18
N PRO A 113 -24.26 -6.04 -4.76
CA PRO A 113 -23.66 -7.39 -4.72
C PRO A 113 -23.24 -7.91 -6.11
N VAL A 114 -24.00 -7.54 -7.16
CA VAL A 114 -23.65 -7.92 -8.55
C VAL A 114 -22.38 -7.18 -8.98
N PHE A 115 -22.26 -5.91 -8.65
CA PHE A 115 -21.06 -5.12 -8.92
C PHE A 115 -19.83 -5.63 -8.13
N GLU A 116 -19.99 -5.97 -6.86
CA GLU A 116 -18.91 -6.56 -6.05
C GLU A 116 -18.45 -7.90 -6.65
N SER A 117 -19.38 -8.74 -7.10
CA SER A 117 -19.05 -9.99 -7.77
C SER A 117 -18.28 -9.77 -9.08
N TYR A 118 -18.57 -8.67 -9.81
CA TYR A 118 -17.85 -8.29 -11.03
C TYR A 118 -16.42 -7.84 -10.72
N ILE A 119 -16.23 -7.01 -9.69
CA ILE A 119 -14.90 -6.56 -9.26
C ILE A 119 -14.00 -7.74 -8.87
N ILE A 120 -14.56 -8.75 -8.19
CA ILE A 120 -13.79 -9.88 -7.66
C ILE A 120 -13.44 -10.88 -8.76
N ASN A 121 -14.38 -11.19 -9.66
CA ASN A 121 -14.24 -12.32 -10.56
C ASN A 121 -13.81 -11.96 -11.99
N ASP A 122 -14.04 -10.73 -12.46
CA ASP A 122 -13.75 -10.34 -13.84
C ASP A 122 -12.38 -9.65 -13.96
N PRO A 123 -11.48 -10.10 -14.87
CA PRO A 123 -10.21 -9.42 -15.10
C PRO A 123 -10.36 -7.97 -15.63
N LYS A 124 -11.51 -7.62 -16.22
CA LYS A 124 -11.82 -6.25 -16.63
C LYS A 124 -12.01 -5.30 -15.45
N ALA A 125 -12.20 -5.82 -14.24
CA ALA A 125 -12.27 -5.01 -13.01
C ALA A 125 -11.05 -4.09 -12.81
N PHE A 126 -9.91 -4.43 -13.40
CA PHE A 126 -8.73 -3.57 -13.47
C PHE A 126 -9.06 -2.17 -14.01
N TYR A 127 -9.95 -2.06 -15.00
CA TYR A 127 -10.30 -0.80 -15.66
C TYR A 127 -11.40 0.00 -14.94
N ILE A 128 -12.06 -0.55 -13.92
CA ILE A 128 -13.10 0.18 -13.18
C ILE A 128 -12.49 1.25 -12.28
N LEU A 129 -12.74 2.52 -12.56
CA LEU A 129 -12.29 3.61 -11.70
C LEU A 129 -13.07 3.63 -10.38
N VAL A 130 -14.39 3.78 -10.48
CA VAL A 130 -15.29 3.92 -9.34
C VAL A 130 -16.69 3.45 -9.70
N GLY A 131 -17.37 2.85 -8.72
CA GLY A 131 -18.81 2.61 -8.74
C GLY A 131 -19.55 3.65 -7.91
N ILE A 132 -20.50 4.34 -8.53
CA ILE A 132 -21.36 5.34 -7.91
C ILE A 132 -22.66 4.65 -7.53
N VAL A 133 -22.86 4.49 -6.22
CA VAL A 133 -24.04 3.83 -5.65
C VAL A 133 -25.00 4.88 -5.14
N PHE A 134 -26.14 5.04 -5.80
CA PHE A 134 -27.19 5.95 -5.40
C PHE A 134 -28.13 5.26 -4.40
N ASP A 135 -28.32 5.86 -3.23
CA ASP A 135 -29.25 5.39 -2.19
C ASP A 135 -30.67 5.87 -2.53
N HIS A 136 -31.18 5.36 -3.65
CA HIS A 136 -32.52 5.67 -4.15
C HIS A 136 -33.09 4.49 -4.92
N ASN A 137 -34.35 4.14 -4.65
CA ASN A 137 -35.04 3.07 -5.34
C ASN A 137 -35.92 3.62 -6.46
N PHE A 138 -35.43 3.52 -7.70
CA PHE A 138 -36.14 3.98 -8.90
C PHE A 138 -37.25 2.99 -9.29
N ASN A 139 -38.50 3.46 -9.29
CA ASN A 139 -39.66 2.67 -9.71
C ASN A 139 -39.80 2.65 -11.23
N ASP A 140 -39.46 3.76 -11.89
CA ASP A 140 -39.46 3.91 -13.34
C ASP A 140 -38.05 4.27 -13.86
N SER A 141 -37.72 3.90 -15.10
CA SER A 141 -36.41 4.21 -15.69
C SER A 141 -36.23 5.70 -15.95
N ARG A 142 -37.33 6.44 -16.20
CA ARG A 142 -37.33 7.88 -16.48
C ARG A 142 -37.64 8.74 -15.27
N GLU A 143 -37.64 8.15 -14.09
CA GLU A 143 -37.87 8.87 -12.85
C GLU A 143 -36.73 9.89 -12.62
N PRO A 144 -37.05 11.18 -12.35
CA PRO A 144 -36.04 12.19 -12.10
C PRO A 144 -35.34 11.95 -10.76
N LEU A 145 -34.12 12.45 -10.64
CA LEU A 145 -33.40 12.43 -9.36
C LEU A 145 -34.14 13.24 -8.30
N PRO A 146 -34.20 12.78 -7.04
CA PRO A 146 -34.75 13.55 -5.94
C PRO A 146 -33.91 14.81 -5.68
N LEU A 147 -34.53 15.82 -5.07
CA LEU A 147 -33.86 17.09 -4.71
C LEU A 147 -32.62 16.89 -3.80
N GLY A 148 -32.65 15.88 -2.95
CA GLY A 148 -31.52 15.47 -2.12
C GLY A 148 -31.07 14.07 -2.52
N VAL A 149 -29.84 13.95 -3.00
CA VAL A 149 -29.27 12.69 -3.48
C VAL A 149 -28.22 12.22 -2.50
N LYS A 150 -28.41 11.03 -1.93
CA LYS A 150 -27.39 10.34 -1.14
C LYS A 150 -26.72 9.31 -2.04
N TYR A 151 -25.39 9.37 -2.12
CA TYR A 151 -24.60 8.45 -2.92
C TYR A 151 -23.34 8.02 -2.19
N ASN A 152 -22.82 6.85 -2.53
CA ASN A 152 -21.55 6.32 -2.04
C ASN A 152 -20.64 6.02 -3.23
N LEU A 153 -19.34 6.26 -3.06
CA LEU A 153 -18.33 5.92 -4.04
C LEU A 153 -17.61 4.65 -3.62
N HIS A 154 -17.64 3.64 -4.48
CA HIS A 154 -17.01 2.34 -4.27
C HIS A 154 -15.81 2.23 -5.21
N PHE A 155 -14.61 2.41 -4.67
CA PHE A 155 -13.37 2.29 -5.42
C PHE A 155 -12.91 0.84 -5.51
N SER A 156 -12.25 0.49 -6.61
CA SER A 156 -11.61 -0.82 -6.76
C SER A 156 -10.45 -0.99 -5.78
N TYR A 157 -10.24 -2.22 -5.30
CA TYR A 157 -9.10 -2.53 -4.44
C TYR A 157 -7.75 -2.51 -5.19
N ILE A 158 -7.79 -2.43 -6.52
CA ILE A 158 -6.63 -2.49 -7.41
C ILE A 158 -5.90 -1.15 -7.42
N GLN A 159 -4.59 -1.19 -7.13
CA GLN A 159 -3.69 -0.04 -7.21
C GLN A 159 -3.19 0.16 -8.65
N ARG A 160 -3.43 1.34 -9.23
CA ARG A 160 -3.09 1.64 -10.64
C ARG A 160 -1.80 2.44 -10.80
N ASN A 161 -1.39 3.16 -9.76
CA ASN A 161 -0.11 3.89 -9.72
C ASN A 161 1.11 2.94 -9.81
N PHE A 162 0.92 1.63 -9.55
CA PHE A 162 2.00 0.64 -9.54
C PHE A 162 2.52 0.26 -10.94
N ALA A 163 1.71 0.45 -11.98
CA ALA A 163 2.01 -0.14 -13.27
C ALA A 163 3.16 0.57 -14.03
N SER A 164 3.45 1.83 -13.68
CA SER A 164 4.66 2.54 -14.16
C SER A 164 5.96 2.06 -13.48
N MET A 165 5.85 1.48 -12.27
CA MET A 165 7.00 1.13 -11.42
C MET A 165 7.54 -0.30 -11.56
N LYS A 166 7.02 -1.11 -12.50
CA LYS A 166 7.46 -2.51 -12.69
C LYS A 166 8.94 -2.69 -13.08
N HIS A 167 9.67 -1.62 -13.38
CA HIS A 167 11.09 -1.72 -13.69
C HIS A 167 12.02 -1.74 -12.48
N THR A 168 11.52 -1.44 -11.27
CA THR A 168 12.36 -1.33 -10.08
C THR A 168 11.65 -1.89 -8.85
N SER A 169 12.13 -3.04 -8.38
CA SER A 169 11.96 -3.63 -7.05
C SER A 169 10.96 -4.80 -6.92
N LEU A 170 11.51 -5.87 -6.35
CA LEU A 170 10.85 -7.03 -5.76
C LEU A 170 9.96 -6.58 -4.59
N GLN A 171 8.75 -6.09 -4.87
CA GLN A 171 7.71 -5.96 -3.86
C GLN A 171 6.58 -6.91 -4.24
N GLU A 172 6.74 -8.16 -3.86
CA GLU A 172 5.98 -9.27 -4.42
C GLU A 172 4.59 -9.49 -3.76
N ASN A 173 4.17 -8.74 -2.72
CA ASN A 173 3.06 -9.22 -1.88
C ASN A 173 2.09 -8.18 -1.28
N SER A 174 2.02 -6.93 -1.74
CA SER A 174 0.91 -6.04 -1.34
C SER A 174 -0.17 -6.03 -2.43
N GLU A 175 -1.00 -7.06 -2.47
CA GLU A 175 -2.22 -7.03 -3.28
C GLU A 175 -3.23 -6.05 -2.66
N GLY A 176 -3.30 -4.84 -3.21
CA GLY A 176 -4.32 -3.84 -2.89
C GLY A 176 -3.93 -2.82 -1.82
N TRP A 177 -4.92 -2.07 -1.32
CA TRP A 177 -4.71 -0.87 -0.48
C TRP A 177 -4.19 -1.11 0.96
N CYS A 178 -3.92 -2.36 1.36
CA CYS A 178 -3.38 -2.72 2.68
C CYS A 178 -4.12 -2.05 3.87
N THR A 179 -5.43 -1.86 3.76
CA THR A 179 -6.26 -1.17 4.76
C THR A 179 -6.40 -1.89 6.09
N SER A 180 -5.90 -3.13 6.19
CA SER A 180 -5.84 -3.92 7.43
C SER A 180 -4.77 -3.45 8.41
N PHE A 181 -3.78 -2.68 7.94
CA PHE A 181 -2.67 -2.22 8.75
C PHE A 181 -2.83 -0.73 9.09
N LEU A 182 -2.43 -0.36 10.31
CA LEU A 182 -2.36 1.04 10.76
C LEU A 182 -1.00 1.69 10.44
N TYR A 183 0.05 0.87 10.28
CA TYR A 183 1.42 1.32 10.03
C TYR A 183 2.14 0.30 9.15
N PRO A 184 2.99 0.76 8.20
CA PRO A 184 3.81 -0.12 7.37
C PRO A 184 4.62 -1.09 8.22
N PRO A 185 4.69 -2.39 7.85
CA PRO A 185 5.43 -3.40 8.59
C PRO A 185 6.93 -3.06 8.66
N ASN A 186 7.43 -2.30 7.69
CA ASN A 186 8.78 -1.74 7.69
C ASN A 186 8.71 -0.21 7.57
N LEU A 187 8.84 0.49 8.69
CA LEU A 187 8.93 1.94 8.72
C LEU A 187 10.27 2.40 8.13
N SER A 188 10.23 3.29 7.13
CA SER A 188 11.43 3.98 6.67
C SER A 188 11.77 5.13 7.64
N TYR A 189 13.06 5.41 7.81
CA TYR A 189 13.54 6.57 8.57
C TYR A 189 13.42 7.88 7.80
N GLU A 190 12.88 7.83 6.57
CA GLU A 190 12.78 8.96 5.65
C GLU A 190 11.31 9.30 5.39
N PRO A 191 10.99 10.56 5.04
CA PRO A 191 9.67 10.90 4.53
C PRO A 191 9.24 9.90 3.46
N ARG A 192 7.97 9.47 3.52
CA ARG A 192 7.40 8.53 2.57
C ARG A 192 7.68 9.03 1.15
N GLU A 193 8.29 8.15 0.35
CA GLU A 193 8.53 8.39 -1.07
C GLU A 193 9.09 9.80 -1.35
N PHE A 194 10.14 10.17 -0.61
CA PHE A 194 10.76 11.51 -0.68
C PHE A 194 11.03 12.02 -2.10
N ALA A 195 11.32 11.12 -3.05
CA ALA A 195 11.60 11.46 -4.44
C ALA A 195 10.34 11.84 -5.25
N PHE A 196 9.15 11.54 -4.74
CA PHE A 196 7.88 11.67 -5.44
C PHE A 196 7.04 12.80 -4.83
N THR A 197 6.58 13.72 -5.67
CA THR A 197 5.79 14.89 -5.25
C THR A 197 4.31 14.57 -5.00
N ASP A 198 3.83 13.45 -5.53
CA ASP A 198 2.46 12.94 -5.41
C ASP A 198 2.26 12.02 -4.19
N GLY A 199 3.29 11.89 -3.33
CA GLY A 199 3.29 10.99 -2.18
C GLY A 199 3.63 9.53 -2.52
N GLY A 200 3.91 9.23 -3.79
CA GLY A 200 4.37 7.93 -4.29
C GLY A 200 3.41 6.78 -4.03
N ILE A 201 3.95 5.58 -3.77
CA ILE A 201 3.13 4.40 -3.48
C ILE A 201 2.30 4.69 -2.22
N PRO A 202 0.98 4.41 -2.23
CA PRO A 202 0.18 4.46 -1.02
C PRO A 202 0.76 3.47 0.00
N GLY A 203 1.57 3.98 0.91
CA GLY A 203 1.82 3.33 2.19
C GLY A 203 0.52 3.26 3.00
N GLU A 204 0.50 2.36 3.97
CA GLU A 204 -0.62 1.81 4.75
C GLU A 204 -1.42 2.82 5.61
N GLU A 205 -1.75 3.98 5.06
CA GLU A 205 -2.34 5.09 5.79
C GLU A 205 -3.37 5.78 4.90
N ILE A 206 -4.46 5.06 4.61
CA ILE A 206 -5.74 5.73 4.35
C ILE A 206 -6.32 6.04 5.72
N GLN A 207 -5.88 7.14 6.31
CA GLN A 207 -6.60 7.71 7.44
C GLN A 207 -7.98 8.12 6.91
N LYS A 208 -9.04 7.59 7.52
CA LYS A 208 -10.43 8.01 7.25
C LYS A 208 -10.45 9.54 7.22
N VAL A 209 -10.65 10.10 6.03
CA VAL A 209 -11.01 11.51 5.89
C VAL A 209 -12.47 11.59 6.36
N GLU A 210 -12.67 11.76 7.66
CA GLU A 210 -13.91 12.33 8.17
C GLU A 210 -13.92 13.80 7.72
N LEU A 211 -14.64 14.05 6.64
CA LEU A 211 -15.00 15.42 6.26
C LEU A 211 -15.93 15.98 7.36
N PRO A 212 -15.75 17.24 7.77
CA PRO A 212 -16.59 17.91 8.77
C PRO A 212 -18.04 18.10 8.31
#